data_AF-A0A0D3B909-F1
#
_entry.id   AF-A0A0D3B909-F1
#
_cell.length_a   1.000
_cell.length_b   1.000
_cell.length_c   1.000
_cell.angle_alpha   90.00
_cell.angle_beta   90.00
_cell.angle_gamma   90.00
#
_symmetry.space_group_name_H-M   'P 1'
#
loop_
_entity.id
_entity.type
_entity.pdbx_description
1 polymer ?
#
loop_
_entity_poly.entity_id
_entity_poly.type
_entity_poly.pdbx_seq_one_letter_code
_entity_poly.pdbx_strand_id
1 'polypeptide(L)'
;MVYPNGYSGTVNSNVAIGVEKQQPSTSVNLEVELFVVNQLAKIWHSRGNIGFPPESTWMADSDLMSHANLESKGFLIGDCCIFGVRFFGVEPAASGTAECFSVIEKPLNHKVTWMMTRFSSFAPEKVHNSHEFVVGNRKWRIQVHPRGFKEGKDKSFSVYLVGGGFINNVPQIANTYALFKHFTFFL
;
A
#
# COMPACT_ATOMS: atom_id res chain seq x y z
N MET A 1 2.40 -0.42 -3.42
CA MET A 1 1.43 -1.42 -3.93
C MET A 1 1.90 -2.81 -3.57
N VAL A 2 1.00 -3.71 -3.20
CA VAL A 2 1.34 -5.13 -2.94
C VAL A 2 0.71 -5.95 -4.05
N TYR A 3 1.48 -6.87 -4.63
CA TYR A 3 1.02 -7.81 -5.66
C TYR A 3 1.15 -9.23 -5.12
N PRO A 4 0.03 -9.85 -4.68
CA PRO A 4 0.07 -11.16 -4.04
C PRO A 4 0.64 -12.27 -4.92
N ASN A 5 0.53 -12.16 -6.25
CA ASN A 5 0.96 -13.17 -7.23
C ASN A 5 2.10 -12.68 -8.14
N GLY A 6 2.96 -11.82 -7.60
CA GLY A 6 4.04 -11.17 -8.35
C GLY A 6 3.57 -10.09 -9.32
N TYR A 7 4.54 -9.49 -10.03
CA TYR A 7 4.35 -8.25 -10.81
C TYR A 7 4.48 -8.43 -12.35
N SER A 8 4.84 -9.62 -12.88
CA SER A 8 5.21 -9.79 -14.30
C SER A 8 4.43 -10.83 -15.10
N GLY A 9 3.12 -11.02 -14.84
CA GLY A 9 2.24 -11.84 -15.70
C GLY A 9 2.53 -13.34 -15.76
N THR A 10 3.62 -13.81 -15.16
CA THR A 10 3.88 -15.21 -14.83
C THR A 10 3.24 -15.55 -13.48
N VAL A 11 2.79 -16.79 -13.30
CA VAL A 11 2.31 -17.27 -12.00
C VAL A 11 3.51 -17.27 -11.05
N ASN A 12 3.72 -16.16 -10.35
CA ASN A 12 4.77 -16.10 -9.35
C ASN A 12 4.20 -16.68 -8.07
N SER A 13 4.88 -17.71 -7.57
CA SER A 13 4.67 -18.28 -6.23
C SER A 13 5.04 -17.31 -5.11
N ASN A 14 5.25 -16.03 -5.41
CA ASN A 14 5.89 -15.04 -4.56
C ASN A 14 5.08 -13.75 -4.54
N VAL A 15 5.07 -13.09 -3.38
CA VAL A 15 4.51 -11.76 -3.19
C VAL A 15 5.54 -10.72 -3.63
N ALA A 16 5.06 -9.71 -4.36
CA ALA A 16 5.84 -8.56 -4.78
C ALA A 16 5.34 -7.28 -4.13
N ILE A 17 6.24 -6.32 -3.92
CA ILE A 17 5.89 -4.97 -3.44
C ILE A 17 6.47 -3.95 -4.39
N GLY A 18 5.62 -3.02 -4.83
CA GLY A 18 6.00 -1.86 -5.62
C GLY A 18 5.91 -0.56 -4.84
N VAL A 19 6.80 0.38 -5.14
CA VAL A 19 6.79 1.77 -4.68
C VAL A 19 6.60 2.66 -5.89
N GLU A 20 5.72 3.66 -5.79
CA GLU A 20 5.40 4.60 -6.87
C GLU A 20 5.56 6.04 -6.34
N LYS A 21 6.24 6.91 -7.10
CA LYS A 21 6.30 8.35 -6.84
C LYS A 21 4.98 8.96 -7.24
N GLN A 22 4.32 9.64 -6.30
CA GLN A 22 3.13 10.42 -6.64
C GLN A 22 3.44 11.68 -7.45
N GLN A 23 4.66 12.24 -7.30
CA GLN A 23 5.12 13.42 -8.05
C GLN A 23 6.31 13.03 -8.94
N PRO A 24 6.07 12.72 -10.23
CA PRO A 24 7.12 12.33 -11.18
C PRO A 24 8.22 13.39 -11.38
N SER A 25 7.88 14.67 -11.19
CA SER A 25 8.81 15.80 -11.38
C SER A 25 9.87 15.92 -10.28
N THR A 26 9.72 15.19 -9.17
CA THR A 26 10.61 15.30 -8.02
C THR A 26 11.77 14.31 -8.15
N SER A 27 12.97 14.84 -8.41
CA SER A 27 14.20 14.07 -8.46
C SER A 27 14.67 13.78 -7.03
N VAL A 28 14.44 12.55 -6.56
CA VAL A 28 14.90 12.08 -5.24
C VAL A 28 15.63 10.77 -5.44
N ASN A 29 16.85 10.70 -4.92
CA ASN A 29 17.56 9.44 -4.75
C ASN A 29 17.10 8.83 -3.42
N LEU A 30 16.37 7.71 -3.51
CA LEU A 30 15.86 7.00 -2.35
C LEU A 30 16.41 5.59 -2.39
N GLU A 31 16.94 5.13 -1.26
CA GLU A 31 17.21 3.72 -1.06
C GLU A 31 16.08 3.13 -0.22
N VAL A 32 15.62 1.94 -0.60
CA VAL A 32 14.44 1.33 0.02
C VAL A 32 14.76 -0.07 0.50
N GLU A 33 14.27 -0.40 1.71
CA GLU A 33 14.14 -1.76 2.20
C GLU A 33 12.68 -2.15 2.29
N LEU A 34 12.31 -3.21 1.58
CA LEU A 34 11.00 -3.83 1.62
C LEU A 34 11.05 -5.00 2.60
N PHE A 35 10.03 -5.16 3.44
CA PHE A 35 10.03 -6.22 4.44
C PHE A 35 8.66 -6.83 4.71
N VAL A 36 8.68 -8.09 5.17
CA VAL A 36 7.54 -8.85 5.68
C VAL A 36 7.75 -9.15 7.16
N VAL A 37 6.78 -8.84 8.00
CA VAL A 37 6.86 -9.00 9.46
C VAL A 37 6.34 -10.37 9.87
N ASN A 38 7.12 -11.08 10.67
CA ASN A 38 6.66 -12.31 11.30
C ASN A 38 5.66 -11.95 12.42
N GLN A 39 4.50 -12.60 12.41
CA GLN A 39 3.42 -12.28 13.35
C GLN A 39 3.48 -13.13 14.64
N LEU A 40 4.34 -14.14 14.68
CA LEU A 40 4.54 -15.02 15.83
C LEU A 40 5.84 -14.71 16.60
N ALA A 41 6.83 -14.11 15.94
CA ALA A 41 8.13 -13.77 16.50
C ALA A 41 8.51 -12.32 16.15
N LYS A 42 9.34 -11.68 16.99
CA LYS A 42 9.84 -10.31 16.75
C LYS A 42 10.97 -10.29 15.70
N ILE A 43 10.69 -10.82 14.51
CA ILE A 43 11.61 -10.86 13.37
C ILE A 43 10.91 -10.39 12.10
N TRP A 44 11.67 -9.94 11.11
CA TRP A 44 11.18 -9.64 9.78
C TRP A 44 12.13 -10.21 8.74
N HIS A 45 11.59 -10.54 7.57
CA HIS A 45 12.38 -10.82 6.38
C HIS A 45 12.42 -9.55 5.54
N SER A 46 13.60 -9.15 5.07
CA SER A 46 13.73 -7.95 4.27
C SER A 46 14.61 -8.14 3.04
N ARG A 47 14.30 -7.36 2.00
CA ARG A 47 15.17 -7.11 0.85
C ARG A 47 15.49 -5.63 0.86
N GLY A 48 16.73 -5.32 1.21
CA GLY A 48 17.26 -3.98 1.33
C GLY A 48 18.01 -3.51 0.08
N ASN A 49 18.46 -2.26 0.14
CA ASN A 49 19.35 -1.61 -0.82
C ASN A 49 18.81 -1.57 -2.25
N ILE A 50 17.49 -1.48 -2.38
CA ILE A 50 16.87 -1.31 -3.69
C ILE A 50 16.91 0.19 -3.99
N GLY A 51 17.87 0.57 -4.84
CA GLY A 51 18.00 1.94 -5.30
C GLY A 51 16.77 2.34 -6.11
N PHE A 52 16.18 3.48 -5.76
CA PHE A 52 15.09 4.07 -6.52
C PHE A 52 15.66 5.22 -7.36
N PRO A 53 15.87 5.01 -8.67
CA PRO A 53 16.52 6.01 -9.51
C PRO A 53 15.73 7.33 -9.50
N PRO A 54 16.41 8.50 -9.53
CA PRO A 54 15.74 9.79 -9.47
C PRO A 54 14.71 10.00 -10.59
N GLU A 55 15.00 9.47 -11.79
CA GLU A 55 14.14 9.57 -12.97
C GLU A 55 13.02 8.51 -13.02
N SER A 56 13.08 7.48 -12.18
CA SER A 56 12.06 6.43 -12.16
C SER A 56 10.82 6.89 -11.40
N THR A 57 9.63 6.65 -11.96
CA THR A 57 8.35 6.93 -11.30
C THR A 57 7.84 5.76 -10.46
N TRP A 58 8.36 4.56 -10.67
CA TRP A 58 7.96 3.35 -9.95
C TRP A 58 9.11 2.34 -9.89
N MET A 59 9.04 1.45 -8.90
CA MET A 59 9.93 0.29 -8.74
C MET A 59 9.13 -0.85 -8.12
N ALA A 60 9.55 -2.09 -8.32
CA ALA A 60 8.99 -3.24 -7.62
C ALA A 60 10.04 -4.32 -7.38
N ASP A 61 9.95 -5.00 -6.25
CA ASP A 61 10.64 -6.26 -6.00
C ASP A 61 9.65 -7.40 -6.24
N SER A 62 9.93 -8.24 -7.24
CA SER A 62 9.07 -9.34 -7.66
C SER A 62 9.18 -10.59 -6.79
N ASP A 63 10.15 -10.60 -5.86
CA ASP A 63 10.63 -11.80 -5.15
C ASP A 63 10.87 -11.49 -3.66
N LEU A 64 9.95 -10.74 -3.04
CA LEU A 64 10.08 -10.39 -1.62
C LEU A 64 9.91 -11.61 -0.71
N MET A 65 8.90 -12.45 -0.98
CA MET A 65 8.70 -13.69 -0.22
C MET A 65 7.82 -14.69 -0.98
N SER A 66 8.18 -15.98 -0.97
CA SER A 66 7.33 -17.04 -1.51
C SER A 66 6.10 -17.32 -0.64
N HIS A 67 5.01 -17.76 -1.27
CA HIS A 67 3.77 -18.20 -0.62
C HIS A 67 4.05 -19.30 0.40
N ALA A 68 4.88 -20.29 0.04
CA ALA A 68 5.26 -21.37 0.94
C ALA A 68 5.94 -20.85 2.21
N ASN A 69 6.81 -19.84 2.11
CA ASN A 69 7.46 -19.23 3.28
C ASN A 69 6.48 -18.37 4.08
N LEU A 70 5.56 -17.67 3.42
CA LEU A 70 4.51 -16.90 4.10
C LEU A 70 3.68 -17.80 5.01
N GLU A 71 3.21 -18.93 4.47
CA GLU A 71 2.35 -19.91 5.15
C GLU A 71 3.09 -20.66 6.26
N SER A 72 4.30 -21.13 6.01
CA SER A 72 4.98 -22.06 6.93
C SER A 72 5.84 -21.38 8.00
N LYS A 73 6.18 -20.09 7.85
CA LYS A 73 7.15 -19.42 8.74
C LYS A 73 6.55 -18.33 9.62
N GLY A 74 5.23 -18.27 9.76
CA GLY A 74 4.55 -17.35 10.68
C GLY A 74 4.42 -15.91 10.16
N PHE A 75 4.58 -15.70 8.85
CA PHE A 75 4.34 -14.39 8.23
C PHE A 75 2.89 -14.22 7.77
N LEU A 76 2.19 -15.31 7.47
CA LEU A 76 0.74 -15.39 7.22
C LEU A 76 0.04 -15.97 8.46
N ILE A 77 -0.85 -15.21 9.09
CA ILE A 77 -1.68 -15.66 10.22
C ILE A 77 -3.12 -15.25 9.96
N GLY A 78 -4.03 -16.22 9.91
CA GLY A 78 -5.46 -15.97 9.67
C GLY A 78 -5.73 -15.20 8.38
N ASP A 79 -5.09 -15.59 7.27
CA ASP A 79 -5.16 -14.93 5.95
C ASP A 79 -4.61 -13.50 5.92
N CYS A 80 -3.79 -13.14 6.89
CA CYS A 80 -3.24 -11.80 7.04
C CYS A 80 -1.72 -11.83 6.97
N CYS A 81 -1.13 -10.94 6.16
CA CYS A 81 0.30 -10.63 6.19
C CYS A 81 0.53 -9.19 6.61
N ILE A 82 1.70 -8.87 7.15
CA ILE A 82 2.13 -7.50 7.43
C ILE A 82 3.36 -7.20 6.57
N PHE A 83 3.24 -6.21 5.72
CA PHE A 83 4.31 -5.71 4.87
C PHE A 83 4.70 -4.32 5.29
N GLY A 84 5.97 -3.96 5.09
CA GLY A 84 6.47 -2.63 5.36
C GLY A 84 7.55 -2.20 4.38
N VAL A 85 7.80 -0.90 4.39
CA VAL A 85 8.80 -0.23 3.59
C VAL A 85 9.58 0.70 4.51
N ARG A 86 10.90 0.67 4.43
CA ARG A 86 11.81 1.59 5.10
C ARG A 86 12.59 2.36 4.04
N PHE A 87 12.70 3.67 4.20
CA PHE A 87 13.43 4.55 3.28
C PHE A 87 14.75 4.97 3.92
N PHE A 88 15.81 5.02 3.14
CA PHE A 88 17.15 5.49 3.49
C PHE A 88 17.57 6.59 2.52
N GLY A 89 18.25 7.61 3.05
CA GLY A 89 18.73 8.75 2.27
C GLY A 89 17.64 9.80 1.99
N VAL A 90 17.90 11.03 2.43
CA VAL A 90 17.24 12.23 1.89
C VAL A 90 18.34 13.25 1.68
N GLU A 91 19.00 13.18 0.53
CA GLU A 91 19.92 14.23 0.08
C GLU A 91 19.42 14.75 -1.27
N PRO A 92 19.22 16.08 -1.44
CA PRO A 92 19.83 17.20 -0.72
C PRO A 92 18.79 18.08 -0.01
N ALA A 93 17.99 17.52 0.90
CA ALA A 93 17.04 18.34 1.66
C ALA A 93 17.77 18.98 2.86
N ALA A 94 17.63 20.29 3.04
CA ALA A 94 18.27 21.01 4.14
C ALA A 94 17.90 20.38 5.49
N SER A 95 18.88 20.24 6.38
CA SER A 95 18.70 19.67 7.72
C SER A 95 17.53 20.37 8.44
N GLY A 96 16.45 19.64 8.71
CA GLY A 96 15.17 20.19 9.19
C GLY A 96 13.95 19.94 8.29
N THR A 97 14.13 19.36 7.09
CA THR A 97 13.04 18.93 6.20
C THR A 97 12.75 17.43 6.25
N ALA A 98 13.04 16.79 7.38
CA ALA A 98 12.43 15.49 7.66
C ALA A 98 10.93 15.72 7.81
N GLU A 99 10.15 15.42 6.76
CA GLU A 99 8.71 15.31 6.88
C GLU A 99 8.45 14.29 7.98
N CYS A 100 8.07 14.77 9.16
CA CYS A 100 7.67 13.91 10.25
C CYS A 100 6.49 13.09 9.72
N PHE A 101 6.70 11.78 9.57
CA PHE A 101 5.63 10.83 9.33
C PHE A 101 4.74 10.85 10.58
N SER A 102 3.87 11.86 10.67
CA SER A 102 2.72 11.77 11.55
C SER A 102 1.90 10.61 11.00
N VAL A 103 2.05 9.46 11.65
CA VAL A 103 1.14 8.34 11.50
C VAL A 103 -0.24 8.97 11.65
N ILE A 104 -0.98 9.05 10.54
CA ILE A 104 -2.31 9.65 10.52
C ILE A 104 -3.05 9.10 11.73
N GLU A 105 -3.69 9.98 12.49
CA GLU A 105 -4.49 9.61 13.66
C GLU A 105 -5.31 8.38 13.32
N LYS A 106 -5.10 7.29 14.05
CA LYS A 106 -5.77 6.04 13.74
C LYS A 106 -7.29 6.27 13.81
N PRO A 107 -8.09 5.68 12.90
CA PRO A 107 -9.55 5.79 12.97
C PRO A 107 -10.05 5.28 14.34
N LEU A 108 -11.24 5.71 14.75
CA LEU A 108 -11.89 5.21 15.96
C LEU A 108 -11.93 3.66 15.90
N ASN A 109 -11.38 2.99 16.90
CA ASN A 109 -11.16 1.53 16.96
C ASN A 109 -10.12 0.94 15.98
N HIS A 110 -9.20 1.77 15.46
CA HIS A 110 -8.06 1.37 14.61
C HIS A 110 -8.44 0.64 13.31
N LYS A 111 -9.72 0.67 12.91
CA LYS A 111 -10.22 0.01 11.71
C LYS A 111 -11.28 0.86 11.02
N VAL A 112 -11.25 0.85 9.69
CA VAL A 112 -12.39 1.27 8.86
C VAL A 112 -12.91 0.04 8.16
N THR A 113 -14.21 -0.21 8.25
CA THR A 113 -14.86 -1.36 7.61
C THR A 113 -15.87 -0.84 6.61
N TRP A 114 -15.75 -1.27 5.36
CA TRP A 114 -16.80 -1.09 4.35
C TRP A 114 -17.49 -2.43 4.12
N MET A 115 -18.73 -2.55 4.58
CA MET A 115 -19.56 -3.73 4.35
C MET A 115 -20.25 -3.63 3.00
N MET A 116 -19.86 -4.49 2.06
CA MET A 116 -20.44 -4.58 0.72
C MET A 116 -21.57 -5.62 0.71
N THR A 117 -22.80 -5.22 1.08
CA THR A 117 -23.93 -6.14 1.22
C THR A 117 -24.48 -6.70 -0.10
N ARG A 118 -24.13 -6.10 -1.24
CA ARG A 118 -24.56 -6.55 -2.58
C ARG A 118 -23.41 -6.51 -3.56
N PHE A 119 -22.30 -7.16 -3.22
CA PHE A 119 -21.13 -7.22 -4.10
C PHE A 119 -21.47 -7.70 -5.51
N SER A 120 -22.34 -8.71 -5.64
CA SER A 120 -22.83 -9.22 -6.92
C SER A 120 -23.60 -8.20 -7.77
N SER A 121 -24.07 -7.09 -7.18
CA SER A 121 -24.73 -6.01 -7.92
C SER A 121 -23.77 -4.96 -8.49
N PHE A 122 -22.48 -5.06 -8.18
CA PHE A 122 -21.48 -4.14 -8.71
C PHE A 122 -21.30 -4.39 -10.20
N ALA A 123 -21.53 -3.34 -10.99
CA ALA A 123 -21.20 -3.37 -12.41
C ALA A 123 -19.70 -3.67 -12.56
N PRO A 124 -19.31 -4.79 -13.21
CA PRO A 124 -17.92 -5.25 -13.22
C PRO A 124 -16.94 -4.26 -13.84
N GLU A 125 -17.41 -3.50 -14.83
CA GLU A 125 -16.63 -2.50 -15.57
C GLU A 125 -16.53 -1.13 -14.86
N LYS A 126 -17.24 -0.94 -13.74
CA LYS A 126 -17.29 0.35 -13.05
C LYS A 126 -16.45 0.33 -11.77
N VAL A 127 -15.87 1.47 -11.47
CA VAL A 127 -15.28 1.77 -10.18
C VAL A 127 -16.38 2.02 -9.14
N HIS A 128 -16.24 1.40 -7.97
CA HIS A 128 -17.17 1.57 -6.84
C HIS A 128 -16.42 2.18 -5.66
N ASN A 129 -17.07 3.05 -4.90
CA ASN A 129 -16.45 3.71 -3.75
C ASN A 129 -17.28 3.46 -2.49
N SER A 130 -16.61 3.33 -1.35
CA SER A 130 -17.24 3.43 -0.04
C SER A 130 -17.80 4.83 0.19
N HIS A 131 -18.59 4.97 1.26
CA HIS A 131 -18.82 6.29 1.84
C HIS A 131 -17.48 6.94 2.23
N GLU A 132 -17.44 8.26 2.14
CA GLU A 132 -16.31 9.05 2.60
C GLU A 132 -16.21 8.96 4.13
N PHE A 133 -15.00 8.79 4.62
CA PHE A 133 -14.69 8.79 6.05
C PHE A 133 -13.47 9.67 6.31
N VAL A 134 -13.35 10.18 7.53
CA VAL A 134 -12.28 11.10 7.92
C VAL A 134 -11.37 10.38 8.90
N VAL A 135 -10.07 10.47 8.65
CA VAL A 135 -9.01 9.91 9.50
C VAL A 135 -7.94 10.99 9.63
N GLY A 136 -7.68 11.44 10.86
CA GLY A 136 -6.96 12.68 11.10
C GLY A 136 -7.67 13.87 10.46
N ASN A 137 -6.94 14.67 9.71
CA ASN A 137 -7.44 15.84 9.00
C ASN A 137 -7.82 15.58 7.53
N ARG A 138 -7.77 14.32 7.06
CA ARG A 138 -7.95 13.96 5.65
C ARG A 138 -9.20 13.12 5.42
N LYS A 139 -9.87 13.39 4.30
CA LYS A 139 -11.00 12.60 3.78
C LYS A 139 -10.47 11.42 2.97
N TRP A 140 -11.08 10.26 3.15
CA TRP A 140 -10.69 9.01 2.53
C TRP A 140 -11.88 8.27 1.97
N ARG A 141 -11.64 7.45 0.94
CA ARG A 141 -12.59 6.47 0.40
C ARG A 141 -11.87 5.17 0.10
N ILE A 142 -12.53 4.05 0.31
CA ILE A 142 -12.09 2.77 -0.25
C ILE A 142 -12.67 2.68 -1.66
N GLN A 143 -11.82 2.49 -2.65
CA GLN A 143 -12.17 2.35 -4.05
C GLN A 143 -11.94 0.91 -4.51
N VAL A 144 -12.93 0.33 -5.18
CA VAL A 144 -12.92 -1.05 -5.67
C VAL A 144 -13.10 -1.07 -7.18
N HIS A 145 -12.26 -1.84 -7.86
CA HIS A 145 -12.39 -2.20 -9.28
C HIS A 145 -12.65 -3.70 -9.37
N PRO A 146 -13.91 -4.13 -9.62
CA PRO A 146 -14.27 -5.54 -9.60
C PRO A 146 -13.49 -6.41 -10.59
N ARG A 147 -13.19 -5.88 -11.78
CA ARG A 147 -12.32 -6.51 -12.78
C ARG A 147 -10.87 -6.01 -12.73
N GLY A 148 -10.47 -5.34 -11.66
CA GLY A 148 -9.11 -4.85 -11.49
C GLY A 148 -8.78 -3.62 -12.33
N PHE A 149 -7.61 -3.02 -12.07
CA PHE A 149 -7.20 -1.75 -12.66
C PHE A 149 -5.73 -1.80 -13.15
N LYS A 150 -5.40 -1.00 -14.16
CA LYS A 150 -4.10 -0.97 -14.86
C LYS A 150 -3.59 -2.38 -15.21
N GLU A 151 -2.42 -2.78 -14.72
CA GLU A 151 -1.75 -4.05 -15.01
C GLU A 151 -2.54 -5.26 -14.49
N GLY A 152 -3.41 -5.03 -13.49
CA GLY A 152 -4.30 -6.04 -12.92
C GLY A 152 -5.66 -6.15 -13.61
N LYS A 153 -5.91 -5.39 -14.68
CA LYS A 153 -7.19 -5.40 -15.40
C LYS A 153 -7.50 -6.81 -15.94
N ASP A 154 -8.73 -7.23 -15.73
CA ASP A 154 -9.35 -8.52 -16.06
C ASP A 154 -8.71 -9.75 -15.41
N LYS A 155 -7.72 -9.55 -14.53
CA LYS A 155 -6.94 -10.61 -13.88
C LYS A 155 -6.97 -10.54 -12.36
N SER A 156 -7.56 -9.50 -11.79
CA SER A 156 -7.53 -9.25 -10.36
C SER A 156 -8.78 -8.51 -9.89
N PHE A 157 -8.99 -8.53 -8.58
CA PHE A 157 -9.89 -7.63 -7.87
C PHE A 157 -9.03 -6.56 -7.20
N SER A 158 -9.11 -5.30 -7.66
CA SER A 158 -8.23 -4.25 -7.15
C SER A 158 -8.95 -3.38 -6.12
N VAL A 159 -8.28 -3.14 -4.99
CA VAL A 159 -8.76 -2.26 -3.92
C VAL A 159 -7.74 -1.17 -3.63
N TYR A 160 -8.19 0.07 -3.55
CA TYR A 160 -7.36 1.24 -3.28
C TYR A 160 -7.93 2.03 -2.10
N LEU A 161 -7.04 2.60 -1.29
CA LEU A 161 -7.39 3.65 -0.36
C LEU A 161 -7.08 4.98 -1.02
N VAL A 162 -8.11 5.78 -1.30
CA VAL A 162 -8.00 7.03 -2.04
C VAL A 162 -8.17 8.21 -1.09
N GLY A 163 -7.16 9.06 -1.02
CA GLY A 163 -7.20 10.29 -0.23
C GLY A 163 -7.85 11.42 -1.03
N GLY A 164 -8.92 11.99 -0.49
CA GLY A 164 -9.56 13.21 -0.97
C GLY A 164 -8.95 14.48 -0.36
N GLY A 165 -9.80 15.49 -0.15
CA GLY A 165 -9.39 16.77 0.45
C GLY A 165 -9.23 16.72 1.98
N PHE A 166 -8.80 17.85 2.55
CA PHE A 166 -8.70 18.03 4.01
C PHE A 166 -9.99 18.66 4.58
N ILE A 167 -10.31 18.39 5.84
CA ILE A 167 -11.53 18.91 6.49
C ILE A 167 -11.47 20.41 6.87
N ASN A 168 -10.26 20.99 7.02
CA ASN A 168 -10.08 22.32 7.64
C ASN A 168 -9.35 23.37 6.76
N ASN A 169 -9.30 23.21 5.43
CA ASN A 169 -8.51 24.10 4.55
C ASN A 169 -7.05 24.31 5.03
N VAL A 170 -6.47 23.29 5.69
CA VAL A 170 -5.03 23.26 6.01
C VAL A 170 -4.26 23.46 4.70
N PRO A 171 -3.21 24.29 4.66
CA PRO A 171 -2.48 24.55 3.42
C PRO A 171 -2.18 23.24 2.70
N GLN A 172 -2.45 23.18 1.38
CA GLN A 172 -2.25 22.00 0.52
C GLN A 172 -0.79 21.48 0.47
N ILE A 173 0.08 22.03 1.31
CA ILE A 173 1.52 21.84 1.36
C ILE A 173 1.88 20.52 2.10
N ALA A 174 0.97 19.95 2.90
CA ALA A 174 1.26 18.73 3.64
C ALA A 174 0.96 17.46 2.81
N ASN A 175 2.02 16.76 2.37
CA ASN A 175 1.92 15.39 1.88
C ASN A 175 1.28 14.50 2.96
N THR A 176 0.30 13.68 2.60
CA THR A 176 -0.34 12.75 3.55
C THR A 176 0.01 11.32 3.22
N TYR A 177 0.71 10.66 4.15
CA TYR A 177 1.12 9.27 4.01
C TYR A 177 0.26 8.39 4.91
N ALA A 178 -0.42 7.39 4.32
CA ALA A 178 -1.24 6.44 5.07
C ALA A 178 -0.57 5.07 5.13
N LEU A 179 -0.32 4.58 6.34
CA LEU A 179 -0.05 3.16 6.56
C LEU A 179 -1.39 2.44 6.75
N PHE A 180 -1.76 1.57 5.82
CA PHE A 180 -3.00 0.79 5.92
C PHE A 180 -2.71 -0.71 5.81
N LYS A 181 -3.41 -1.50 6.62
CA LYS A 181 -3.47 -2.96 6.51
C LYS A 181 -4.84 -3.30 5.93
N HIS A 182 -4.86 -3.94 4.76
CA HIS A 182 -6.09 -4.34 4.10
C HIS A 182 -6.42 -5.80 4.44
N PHE A 183 -7.69 -6.07 4.73
CA PHE A 183 -8.22 -7.41 4.94
C PHE A 183 -9.47 -7.55 4.09
N THR A 184 -9.49 -8.54 3.21
CA THR A 184 -10.67 -8.89 2.41
C THR A 184 -11.21 -10.19 2.94
N PHE A 185 -12.47 -10.20 3.35
CA PHE A 185 -13.19 -11.42 3.71
C PHE A 185 -14.21 -11.68 2.61
N PHE A 186 -14.13 -12.84 1.98
CA PHE A 186 -15.22 -13.37 1.16
C PHE A 186 -16.04 -14.28 2.07
N LEU A 187 -17.32 -13.97 2.26
CA LEU A 187 -18.30 -14.82 2.95
C LEU A 187 -18.99 -15.73 1.93
#